data_AF-A0A1B6GZU7-F1
#
_entry.id   AF-A0A1B6GZU7-F1
#
_cell.length_a   1.000
_cell.length_b   1.000
_cell.length_c   1.000
_cell.angle_alpha   90.00
_cell.angle_beta   90.00
_cell.angle_gamma   90.00
#
_symmetry.space_group_name_H-M   'P 1'
#
loop_
_entity.id
_entity.type
_entity.pdbx_description
1 polymer ?
#
loop_
_entity_poly.entity_id
_entity_poly.type
_entity_poly.pdbx_seq_one_letter_code
_entity_poly.pdbx_strand_id
1 'polypeptide(L)'
;SCVPSDNDQTMEDIPQDVIERSFHTILNIIRCTVCLKPPRPTMFTRIRQCAAGHLVCEECEVEVNECPDCKQPFSSTELPLYISQILEAFPKRCKFSNCEVFLINDDEHEEWCGFQSSRCRIVNCGRYVPNRDLVSHIQRKHSSQLIVEGKGTLSVPQDVETERYFPISVYGQLFWVDTFPESEYFTVWFILVPNGRPEEEYCIELSFTAGSSFSEFKFK
;
A
#
# COMPACT_ATOMS: atom_id res chain seq x y z
N SER A 1 36.17 41.31 -29.66
CA SER A 1 34.82 40.74 -29.57
C SER A 1 34.90 39.55 -28.66
N CYS A 2 34.47 39.69 -27.40
CA CYS A 2 34.42 38.57 -26.46
C CYS A 2 33.19 37.73 -26.81
N VAL A 3 33.39 36.47 -27.19
CA VAL A 3 32.32 35.48 -27.32
C VAL A 3 32.06 34.94 -25.90
N PRO A 4 30.82 34.97 -25.38
CA PRO A 4 30.51 34.28 -24.14
C PRO A 4 30.48 32.78 -24.43
N SER A 5 31.34 32.02 -23.76
CA SER A 5 31.23 30.57 -23.68
C SER A 5 30.15 30.24 -22.65
N ASP A 6 28.90 30.22 -23.08
CA ASP A 6 27.80 29.62 -22.34
C ASP A 6 27.98 28.09 -22.41
N ASN A 7 28.81 27.56 -21.52
CA ASN A 7 28.86 26.13 -21.25
C ASN A 7 27.93 25.85 -20.05
N ASP A 8 26.65 26.08 -20.27
CA ASP A 8 25.59 25.75 -19.32
C ASP A 8 25.34 24.24 -19.45
N GLN A 9 26.19 23.44 -18.79
CA GLN A 9 25.99 22.00 -18.69
C GLN A 9 24.79 21.76 -17.77
N THR A 10 23.59 21.68 -18.37
CA THR A 10 22.40 21.20 -17.66
C THR A 10 22.60 19.72 -17.31
N MET A 11 22.03 19.26 -16.21
CA MET A 11 22.08 17.84 -15.79
C MET A 11 21.39 16.87 -16.78
N GLU A 12 20.94 17.36 -17.94
CA GLU A 12 20.15 16.66 -18.93
C GLU A 12 21.00 15.80 -19.88
N ASP A 13 22.32 15.99 -19.93
CA ASP A 13 23.25 15.26 -20.81
C ASP A 13 23.87 14.00 -20.17
N ILE A 14 23.46 13.60 -18.96
CA ILE A 14 24.05 12.45 -18.27
C ILE A 14 23.44 11.14 -18.81
N PRO A 15 24.27 10.17 -19.28
CA PRO A 15 23.76 8.88 -19.75
C PRO A 15 22.95 8.12 -18.69
N GLN A 16 21.85 7.49 -19.11
CA GLN A 16 20.94 6.79 -18.19
C GLN A 16 21.63 5.68 -17.38
N ASP A 17 22.58 4.95 -17.97
CA ASP A 17 23.32 3.89 -17.27
C ASP A 17 24.24 4.46 -16.16
N VAL A 18 24.77 5.67 -16.36
CA VAL A 18 25.56 6.39 -15.36
C VAL A 18 24.67 6.84 -14.21
N ILE A 19 23.46 7.32 -14.50
CA ILE A 19 22.46 7.68 -13.50
C ILE A 19 22.07 6.45 -12.68
N GLU A 20 21.77 5.32 -13.33
CA GLU A 20 21.38 4.07 -12.68
C GLU A 20 22.49 3.55 -11.75
N ARG A 21 23.75 3.53 -12.19
CA ARG A 21 24.88 3.13 -11.34
C ARG A 21 25.08 4.06 -10.14
N SER A 22 24.97 5.37 -10.37
CA SER A 22 25.09 6.37 -9.29
C SER A 22 23.95 6.20 -8.28
N PHE A 23 22.74 5.96 -8.77
CA PHE A 23 21.56 5.72 -7.97
C PHE A 23 21.72 4.49 -7.07
N HIS A 24 22.16 3.35 -7.62
CA HIS A 24 22.47 2.14 -6.84
C HIS A 24 23.60 2.37 -5.83
N THR A 25 24.61 3.16 -6.18
CA THR A 25 25.71 3.51 -5.27
C THR A 25 25.18 4.29 -4.08
N ILE A 26 24.34 5.30 -4.32
CA ILE A 26 23.78 6.12 -3.24
C ILE A 26 22.82 5.29 -2.37
N LEU A 27 21.96 4.45 -2.95
CA LEU A 27 21.12 3.53 -2.19
C LEU A 27 21.93 2.64 -1.24
N ASN A 28 23.12 2.21 -1.67
CA ASN A 28 24.03 1.43 -0.82
C ASN A 28 24.71 2.26 0.27
N ILE A 29 24.97 3.55 0.03
CA ILE A 29 25.51 4.47 1.03
C ILE A 29 24.49 4.74 2.14
N ILE A 30 23.22 4.94 1.78
CA ILE A 30 22.16 5.30 2.72
C ILE A 30 21.45 4.09 3.35
N ARG A 31 21.90 2.86 3.09
CA ARG A 31 21.23 1.67 3.64
C ARG A 31 21.46 1.53 5.15
N CYS A 32 20.51 0.88 5.81
CA CYS A 32 20.70 0.40 7.17
C CYS A 32 21.82 -0.65 7.23
N THR A 33 22.75 -0.49 8.17
CA THR A 33 23.86 -1.43 8.43
C THR A 33 23.40 -2.84 8.83
N VAL A 34 22.17 -2.98 9.33
CA VAL A 34 21.63 -4.27 9.79
C VAL A 34 20.85 -4.99 8.69
N CYS A 35 19.75 -4.39 8.20
CA CYS A 35 18.90 -5.05 7.20
C CYS A 35 19.37 -4.85 5.75
N LEU A 36 20.40 -4.02 5.53
CA LEU A 36 20.98 -3.67 4.22
C LEU A 36 19.98 -3.04 3.24
N LYS A 37 18.88 -2.48 3.75
CA LYS A 37 17.86 -1.77 2.97
C LYS A 37 17.93 -0.27 3.25
N PRO A 38 17.66 0.60 2.26
CA PRO A 38 17.43 2.02 2.50
C PRO A 38 16.32 2.20 3.55
N PRO A 39 16.55 2.95 4.64
CA PRO A 39 15.52 3.22 5.63
C PRO A 39 14.44 4.11 4.99
N ARG A 40 13.19 3.94 5.43
CA ARG A 40 12.07 4.76 4.96
C ARG A 40 11.85 5.92 5.93
N PRO A 41 12.23 7.17 5.60
CA PRO A 41 11.88 8.31 6.43
C PRO A 41 10.38 8.56 6.29
N THR A 42 9.65 8.36 7.37
CA THR A 42 8.29 8.85 7.59
C THR A 42 8.38 9.87 8.73
N MET A 43 7.31 10.65 8.94
CA MET A 43 7.26 11.64 10.02
C MET A 43 7.55 11.05 11.41
N PHE A 44 7.32 9.75 11.62
CA PHE A 44 7.42 9.09 12.94
C PHE A 44 8.57 8.09 13.07
N THR A 45 9.11 7.60 11.96
CA THR A 45 10.21 6.61 11.99
C THR A 45 11.52 7.29 12.37
N ARG A 46 12.18 6.77 13.40
CA ARG A 46 13.53 7.21 13.76
C ARG A 46 14.59 6.49 12.93
N ILE A 47 15.51 7.27 12.39
CA ILE A 47 16.73 6.78 11.74
C ILE A 47 17.89 7.39 12.51
N ARG A 48 18.86 6.58 12.92
CA ARG A 48 20.04 7.04 13.64
C ARG A 48 21.29 6.82 12.81
N GLN A 49 22.32 7.61 13.10
CA GLN A 49 23.67 7.39 12.57
C GLN A 49 24.66 7.16 13.71
N CYS A 50 25.65 6.30 13.48
CA CYS A 50 26.79 6.21 14.38
C CYS A 50 27.78 7.36 14.14
N ALA A 51 28.81 7.48 15.00
CA ALA A 51 29.84 8.51 14.87
C ALA A 51 30.61 8.46 13.52
N ALA A 52 30.61 7.31 12.83
CA ALA A 52 31.24 7.13 11.52
C ALA A 52 30.27 7.36 10.34
N GLY A 53 28.99 7.66 10.59
CA GLY A 53 27.99 7.95 9.55
C GLY A 53 27.18 6.74 9.03
N HIS A 54 27.33 5.54 9.59
CA HIS A 54 26.49 4.39 9.21
C HIS A 54 25.09 4.51 9.81
N LEU A 55 24.07 4.26 8.99
CA LEU A 55 22.66 4.40 9.37
C LEU A 55 22.08 3.12 9.97
N VAL A 56 21.13 3.27 10.90
CA VAL A 56 20.26 2.20 11.41
C VAL A 56 18.80 2.65 11.39
N CYS A 57 17.89 1.79 10.92
CA CYS A 57 16.45 2.06 10.94
C CYS A 57 15.84 1.67 12.30
N GLU A 58 14.69 2.24 12.64
CA GLU A 58 13.98 2.02 13.90
C GLU A 58 13.77 0.53 14.21
N GLU A 59 13.37 -0.27 13.21
CA GLU A 59 13.11 -1.70 13.41
C GLU A 59 14.38 -2.51 13.70
N CYS A 60 15.54 -2.01 13.30
CA CYS A 60 16.82 -2.67 13.53
C CYS A 60 17.56 -2.10 14.74
N GLU A 61 17.30 -0.85 15.13
CA GLU A 61 17.92 -0.20 16.29
C GLU A 61 17.67 -0.99 17.57
N VAL A 62 16.49 -1.60 17.71
CA VAL A 62 16.14 -2.43 18.89
C VAL A 62 16.95 -3.72 18.99
N GLU A 63 17.55 -4.19 17.90
CA GLU A 63 18.29 -5.46 17.84
C GLU A 63 19.80 -5.28 18.07
N VAL A 64 20.30 -4.05 18.11
CA VAL A 64 21.75 -3.76 18.19
C VAL A 64 22.06 -2.63 19.17
N ASN A 65 23.11 -2.80 19.97
CA ASN A 65 23.57 -1.75 20.90
C ASN A 65 24.65 -0.84 20.28
N GLU A 66 25.30 -1.28 19.22
CA GLU A 66 26.39 -0.58 18.54
C GLU A 66 26.37 -0.89 17.03
N CYS A 67 27.03 -0.06 16.23
CA CYS A 67 27.11 -0.25 14.79
C CYS A 67 27.84 -1.57 14.45
N PRO A 68 27.21 -2.51 13.71
CA PRO A 68 27.84 -3.75 13.28
C PRO A 68 29.14 -3.54 12.51
N ASP A 69 29.19 -2.51 11.66
CA ASP A 69 30.30 -2.23 10.74
C ASP A 69 31.52 -1.61 11.41
N CYS A 70 31.34 -0.68 12.37
CA CYS A 70 32.44 0.08 12.96
C CYS A 70 32.51 0.08 14.50
N LYS A 71 31.59 -0.62 15.18
CA LYS A 71 31.53 -0.76 16.65
C LYS A 71 31.36 0.56 17.41
N GLN A 72 30.96 1.63 16.72
CA GLN A 72 30.62 2.91 17.35
C GLN A 72 29.16 2.91 17.82
N PRO A 73 28.84 3.60 18.94
CA PRO A 73 27.46 3.75 19.36
C PRO A 73 26.65 4.58 18.35
N PHE A 74 25.34 4.32 18.27
CA PHE A 74 24.42 5.16 17.52
C PHE A 74 24.09 6.42 18.31
N SER A 75 24.02 7.57 17.62
CA SER A 75 23.67 8.84 18.26
C SER A 75 22.20 8.85 18.67
N SER A 76 21.91 9.42 19.84
CA SER A 76 20.55 9.73 20.29
C SER A 76 20.01 11.05 19.73
N THR A 77 20.82 11.80 18.98
CA THR A 77 20.43 13.05 18.30
C THR A 77 19.75 12.78 16.97
N GLU A 78 18.99 13.77 16.49
CA GLU A 78 18.43 13.74 15.13
C GLU A 78 19.54 13.65 14.08
N LEU A 79 19.18 13.13 12.90
CA LEU A 79 20.07 13.09 11.75
C LEU A 79 20.41 14.51 11.27
N PRO A 80 21.62 14.72 10.74
CA PRO A 80 21.93 15.96 10.04
C PRO A 80 20.90 16.23 8.93
N LEU A 81 20.44 17.48 8.82
CA LEU A 81 19.38 17.89 7.88
C LEU A 81 19.62 17.39 6.44
N TYR A 82 20.86 17.47 5.95
CA TYR A 82 21.19 17.04 4.60
C TYR A 82 21.00 15.51 4.39
N ILE A 83 21.24 14.68 5.41
CA ILE A 83 20.97 13.24 5.35
C ILE A 83 19.46 13.01 5.27
N SER A 84 18.68 13.70 6.10
CA SER A 84 17.22 13.61 6.07
C SER A 84 16.66 14.02 4.70
N GLN A 85 17.15 15.12 4.13
CA GLN A 85 16.76 15.59 2.80
C GLN A 85 17.12 14.59 1.69
N ILE A 86 18.30 13.96 1.76
CA ILE A 86 18.67 12.89 0.82
C ILE A 86 17.72 11.71 0.97
N LEU A 87 17.46 11.23 2.19
CA LEU A 87 16.55 10.11 2.43
C LEU A 87 15.12 10.40 1.93
N GLU A 88 14.66 11.65 2.04
CA GLU A 88 13.35 12.09 1.55
C GLU A 88 13.28 12.18 0.02
N ALA A 89 14.36 12.64 -0.63
CA ALA A 89 14.43 12.79 -2.08
C ALA A 89 14.55 11.46 -2.82
N PHE A 90 15.04 10.41 -2.15
CA PHE A 90 15.18 9.09 -2.75
C PHE A 90 13.84 8.36 -2.84
N PRO A 91 13.57 7.67 -3.97
CA PRO A 91 12.36 6.89 -4.08
C PRO A 91 12.39 5.73 -3.09
N LYS A 92 11.26 5.54 -2.42
CA LYS A 92 11.11 4.53 -1.38
C LYS A 92 10.48 3.30 -1.99
N ARG A 93 10.89 2.10 -1.59
CA ARG A 93 10.09 0.91 -1.93
C ARG A 93 8.76 0.97 -1.21
N CYS A 94 7.72 0.46 -1.87
CA CYS A 94 6.44 0.17 -1.23
C CYS A 94 6.65 -0.62 0.08
N LYS A 95 5.88 -0.30 1.12
CA LYS A 95 5.97 -0.96 2.44
C LYS A 95 5.66 -2.46 2.41
N PHE A 96 4.90 -2.91 1.43
CA PHE A 96 4.54 -4.32 1.29
C PHE A 96 5.69 -5.07 0.62
N SER A 97 6.30 -6.02 1.34
CA SER A 97 7.58 -6.65 1.00
C SER A 97 7.66 -7.31 -0.38
N ASN A 98 6.53 -7.75 -0.93
CA ASN A 98 6.45 -8.40 -2.24
C ASN A 98 6.17 -7.41 -3.39
N CYS A 99 5.97 -6.13 -3.08
CA CYS A 99 5.81 -5.08 -4.05
C CYS A 99 7.16 -4.45 -4.40
N GLU A 100 7.51 -4.46 -5.69
CA GLU A 100 8.78 -3.91 -6.20
C GLU A 100 8.67 -2.46 -6.68
N VAL A 101 7.50 -1.84 -6.52
CA VAL A 101 7.25 -0.47 -6.94
C VAL A 101 8.03 0.50 -6.06
N PHE A 102 8.69 1.45 -6.72
CA PHE A 102 9.36 2.59 -6.11
C PHE A 102 8.43 3.81 -6.14
N LEU A 103 8.35 4.51 -5.01
CA LEU A 103 7.44 5.62 -4.75
C LEU A 103 8.26 6.90 -4.61
N ILE A 104 7.87 7.94 -5.34
CA ILE A 104 8.45 9.28 -5.21
C ILE A 104 7.37 10.15 -4.55
N ASN A 105 7.64 10.62 -3.33
CA ASN A 105 6.66 11.27 -2.44
C ASN A 105 5.54 10.33 -1.98
N ASP A 106 4.65 10.81 -1.10
CA ASP A 106 3.57 10.05 -0.45
C ASP A 106 2.53 9.58 -1.48
N ASP A 107 2.89 8.53 -2.23
CA ASP A 107 2.16 7.97 -3.36
C ASP A 107 0.98 7.12 -2.84
N GLU A 108 -0.21 7.40 -3.38
CA GLU A 108 -1.46 6.65 -3.13
C GLU A 108 -1.32 5.15 -3.46
N HIS A 109 -0.25 4.73 -4.14
CA HIS A 109 0.07 3.33 -4.39
C HIS A 109 -0.07 2.46 -3.14
N GLU A 110 0.41 2.89 -1.97
CA GLU A 110 0.31 2.06 -0.77
C GLU A 110 -1.12 1.90 -0.23
N GLU A 111 -2.00 2.86 -0.51
CA GLU A 111 -3.43 2.74 -0.20
C GLU A 111 -4.07 1.68 -1.10
N TRP A 112 -3.64 1.61 -2.36
CA TRP A 112 -4.20 0.74 -3.39
C TRP A 112 -3.38 -0.53 -3.67
N CYS A 113 -2.32 -0.79 -2.91
CA CYS A 113 -1.37 -1.83 -3.27
C CYS A 113 -2.00 -3.21 -3.14
N GLY A 114 -2.05 -3.97 -4.23
CA GLY A 114 -2.59 -5.34 -4.23
C GLY A 114 -1.79 -6.34 -3.36
N PHE A 115 -0.57 -6.00 -2.95
CA PHE A 115 0.22 -6.78 -1.99
C PHE A 115 -0.14 -6.52 -0.52
N GLN A 116 -0.94 -5.47 -0.24
CA GLN A 116 -1.62 -5.35 1.04
C GLN A 116 -2.46 -6.60 1.27
N SER A 117 -2.42 -7.13 2.49
CA SER A 117 -3.23 -8.30 2.86
C SER A 117 -4.49 -7.87 3.60
N SER A 118 -5.62 -8.44 3.21
CA SER A 118 -6.88 -8.27 3.93
C SER A 118 -7.38 -9.62 4.45
N ARG A 119 -8.16 -9.55 5.52
CA ARG A 119 -8.84 -10.72 6.08
C ARG A 119 -10.03 -11.09 5.17
N CYS A 120 -10.11 -12.35 4.77
CA CYS A 120 -11.32 -12.89 4.15
C CYS A 120 -12.48 -12.80 5.15
N ARG A 121 -13.55 -12.09 4.79
CA ARG A 121 -14.69 -11.79 5.68
C ARG A 121 -15.79 -12.83 5.66
N ILE A 122 -15.65 -13.84 4.81
CA ILE A 122 -16.56 -14.98 4.74
C ILE A 122 -16.52 -15.75 6.07
N VAL A 123 -17.70 -16.09 6.57
CA VAL A 123 -17.89 -16.80 7.82
C VAL A 123 -17.09 -18.10 7.82
N ASN A 124 -16.42 -18.38 8.94
CA ASN A 124 -15.53 -19.53 9.13
C ASN A 124 -14.26 -19.57 8.25
N CYS A 125 -13.93 -18.52 7.49
CA CYS A 125 -12.64 -18.44 6.79
C CYS A 125 -11.58 -17.66 7.57
N GLY A 126 -11.76 -16.34 7.70
CA GLY A 126 -10.88 -15.46 8.48
C GLY A 126 -9.41 -15.41 8.06
N ARG A 127 -9.02 -16.02 6.93
CA ARG A 127 -7.63 -16.07 6.45
C ARG A 127 -7.17 -14.71 5.93
N TYR A 128 -5.94 -14.31 6.27
CA TYR A 128 -5.27 -13.17 5.64
C TYR A 128 -4.66 -13.58 4.31
N VAL A 129 -4.98 -12.83 3.25
CA VAL A 129 -4.55 -13.10 1.88
C VAL A 129 -4.16 -11.77 1.23
N PRO A 130 -3.11 -11.70 0.39
CA PRO A 130 -2.86 -10.54 -0.46
C PRO A 130 -4.11 -10.17 -1.25
N ASN A 131 -4.46 -8.90 -1.31
CA ASN A 131 -5.69 -8.41 -1.95
C ASN A 131 -5.79 -8.86 -3.41
N ARG A 132 -4.66 -8.82 -4.14
CA ARG A 132 -4.56 -9.31 -5.51
C ARG A 132 -4.93 -10.79 -5.69
N ASP A 133 -4.78 -11.58 -4.64
CA ASP A 133 -5.06 -13.02 -4.65
C ASP A 133 -6.41 -13.36 -4.02
N LEU A 134 -7.11 -12.37 -3.43
CA LEU A 134 -8.31 -12.61 -2.63
C LEU A 134 -9.47 -13.15 -3.46
N VAL A 135 -9.65 -12.68 -4.69
CA VAL A 135 -10.65 -13.23 -5.63
C VAL A 135 -10.38 -14.73 -5.90
N SER A 136 -9.13 -15.09 -6.23
CA SER A 136 -8.75 -16.48 -6.48
C SER A 136 -8.92 -17.38 -5.25
N HIS A 137 -8.65 -16.82 -4.06
CA HIS A 137 -8.91 -17.50 -2.79
C HIS A 137 -10.39 -17.81 -2.62
N ILE A 138 -11.26 -16.82 -2.84
CA ILE A 138 -12.72 -16.97 -2.72
C ILE A 138 -13.23 -17.97 -3.77
N GLN A 139 -12.83 -17.85 -5.03
CA GLN A 139 -13.22 -18.78 -6.10
C GLN A 139 -12.87 -20.24 -5.78
N ARG A 140 -11.75 -20.49 -5.08
CA ARG A 140 -11.32 -21.85 -4.75
C ARG A 140 -11.92 -22.41 -3.47
N LYS A 141 -12.22 -21.56 -2.48
CA LYS A 141 -12.63 -21.98 -1.13
C LYS A 141 -14.09 -21.67 -0.80
N HIS A 142 -14.70 -20.75 -1.54
CA HIS A 142 -16.01 -20.15 -1.28
C HIS A 142 -16.74 -19.82 -2.59
N SER A 143 -16.60 -20.69 -3.61
CA SER A 143 -17.08 -20.42 -4.98
C SER A 143 -18.57 -20.08 -5.05
N SER A 144 -19.39 -20.68 -4.17
CA SER A 144 -20.84 -20.47 -4.13
C SER A 144 -21.26 -19.10 -3.58
N GLN A 145 -20.35 -18.36 -2.94
CA GLN A 145 -20.64 -17.05 -2.31
C GLN A 145 -20.15 -15.88 -3.15
N LEU A 146 -19.32 -16.12 -4.19
CA LEU A 146 -18.82 -15.06 -5.07
C LEU A 146 -19.82 -14.68 -6.15
N ILE A 147 -20.22 -13.41 -6.17
CA ILE A 147 -20.94 -12.83 -7.30
C ILE A 147 -19.94 -12.28 -8.30
N VAL A 148 -20.07 -12.65 -9.56
CA VAL A 148 -19.21 -12.19 -10.66
C VAL A 148 -20.07 -11.43 -11.68
N GLU A 149 -19.49 -10.46 -12.38
CA GLU A 149 -20.12 -9.72 -13.49
C GLU A 149 -21.21 -8.71 -13.07
N GLY A 150 -21.25 -8.32 -11.80
CA GLY A 150 -22.00 -7.15 -11.33
C GLY A 150 -23.52 -7.29 -11.24
N LYS A 151 -24.09 -8.46 -11.55
CA LYS A 151 -25.49 -8.78 -11.27
C LYS A 151 -25.59 -10.00 -10.36
N GLY A 152 -26.16 -9.82 -9.19
CA GLY A 152 -26.42 -10.90 -8.24
C GLY A 152 -27.61 -10.57 -7.36
N THR A 153 -28.32 -11.61 -6.93
CA THR A 153 -29.36 -11.50 -5.91
C THR A 153 -28.77 -11.97 -4.60
N LEU A 154 -28.79 -11.11 -3.59
CA LEU A 154 -28.37 -11.43 -2.24
C LEU A 154 -29.59 -11.72 -1.38
N SER A 155 -29.63 -12.91 -0.78
CA SER A 155 -30.61 -13.24 0.25
C SER A 155 -29.96 -12.96 1.60
N VAL A 156 -30.39 -11.87 2.25
CA VAL A 156 -29.91 -11.51 3.58
C VAL A 156 -30.91 -12.04 4.60
N PRO A 157 -30.59 -13.11 5.35
CA PRO A 157 -31.47 -13.58 6.40
C PRO A 157 -31.62 -12.51 7.49
N GLN A 158 -32.83 -12.36 8.05
CA GLN A 158 -33.08 -11.45 9.17
C GLN A 158 -32.32 -11.84 10.45
N ASP A 159 -31.85 -13.09 10.54
CA ASP A 159 -31.04 -13.57 11.66
C ASP A 159 -29.59 -13.06 11.56
N VAL A 160 -29.29 -12.06 12.40
CA VAL A 160 -28.08 -11.22 12.49
C VAL A 160 -26.74 -11.98 12.66
N GLU A 161 -26.78 -13.30 12.84
CA GLU A 161 -25.64 -14.13 13.24
C GLU A 161 -24.97 -14.92 12.09
N THR A 162 -25.59 -15.06 10.92
CA THR A 162 -25.18 -16.13 9.98
C THR A 162 -24.31 -15.72 8.80
N GLU A 163 -24.61 -14.64 8.06
CA GLU A 163 -23.76 -14.16 6.95
C GLU A 163 -23.88 -12.64 6.76
N ARG A 164 -22.84 -11.88 7.14
CA ARG A 164 -22.82 -10.40 7.04
C ARG A 164 -22.10 -9.86 5.82
N TYR A 165 -21.24 -10.68 5.19
CA TYR A 165 -20.32 -10.24 4.16
C TYR A 165 -20.47 -11.05 2.89
N PHE A 166 -20.78 -10.37 1.79
CA PHE A 166 -20.89 -10.98 0.47
C PHE A 166 -19.84 -10.41 -0.49
N PRO A 167 -18.99 -11.24 -1.10
CA PRO A 167 -18.00 -10.77 -2.07
C PRO A 167 -18.63 -10.57 -3.46
N ILE A 168 -18.43 -9.40 -4.04
CA ILE A 168 -18.77 -9.09 -5.44
C ILE A 168 -17.48 -8.77 -6.18
N SER A 169 -17.21 -9.47 -7.28
CA SER A 169 -16.14 -9.12 -8.20
C SER A 169 -16.70 -8.55 -9.50
N VAL A 170 -16.28 -7.32 -9.83
CA VAL A 170 -16.72 -6.58 -11.02
C VAL A 170 -15.55 -5.74 -11.54
N TYR A 171 -15.35 -5.75 -12.86
CA TYR A 171 -14.26 -5.04 -13.55
C TYR A 171 -12.86 -5.24 -12.95
N GLY A 172 -12.57 -6.45 -12.48
CA GLY A 172 -11.27 -6.77 -11.86
C GLY A 172 -11.09 -6.26 -10.42
N GLN A 173 -12.07 -5.54 -9.87
CA GLN A 173 -12.12 -5.13 -8.48
C GLN A 173 -12.98 -6.09 -7.65
N LEU A 174 -12.74 -6.10 -6.34
CA LEU A 174 -13.48 -6.90 -5.36
C LEU A 174 -14.08 -5.98 -4.32
N PHE A 175 -15.38 -6.14 -4.07
CA PHE A 175 -16.11 -5.43 -3.04
C PHE A 175 -16.60 -6.42 -1.98
N TRP A 176 -16.48 -6.03 -0.71
CA TRP A 176 -17.25 -6.65 0.36
C TRP A 176 -18.54 -5.88 0.53
N VAL A 177 -19.67 -6.56 0.35
CA VAL A 177 -20.99 -6.06 0.73
C VAL A 177 -21.21 -6.41 2.19
N ASP A 178 -21.21 -5.42 3.07
CA ASP A 178 -21.54 -5.56 4.48
C ASP A 178 -23.00 -5.15 4.70
N THR A 179 -23.82 -6.09 5.18
CA THR A 179 -25.25 -5.86 5.38
C THR A 179 -25.58 -5.85 6.86
N PHE A 180 -26.19 -4.77 7.33
CA PHE A 180 -26.59 -4.58 8.72
C PHE A 180 -28.09 -4.29 8.80
N PRO A 181 -28.92 -5.31 9.11
CA PRO A 181 -30.35 -5.10 9.35
C PRO A 181 -30.57 -4.49 10.74
N GLU A 182 -31.29 -3.37 10.80
CA GLU A 182 -31.76 -2.75 12.03
C GLU A 182 -33.29 -2.74 12.07
N SER A 183 -33.86 -2.42 13.24
CA SER A 183 -35.31 -2.47 13.47
C SER A 183 -36.13 -1.58 12.51
N GLU A 184 -35.56 -0.48 12.03
CA GLU A 184 -36.26 0.53 11.23
C GLU A 184 -35.63 0.79 9.86
N TYR A 185 -34.39 0.36 9.65
CA TYR A 185 -33.67 0.57 8.40
C TYR A 185 -32.73 -0.60 8.10
N PHE A 186 -32.35 -0.72 6.84
CA PHE A 186 -31.41 -1.73 6.36
C PHE A 186 -30.22 -1.02 5.73
N THR A 187 -29.03 -1.20 6.31
CA THR A 187 -27.81 -0.56 5.82
C THR A 187 -26.98 -1.54 5.01
N VAL A 188 -26.50 -1.09 3.86
CA VAL A 188 -25.59 -1.85 2.99
C VAL A 188 -24.35 -1.00 2.72
N TRP A 189 -23.17 -1.52 3.07
CA TRP A 189 -21.89 -0.91 2.75
C TRP A 189 -21.20 -1.67 1.64
N PHE A 190 -20.68 -0.95 0.66
CA PHE A 190 -19.81 -1.50 -0.37
C PHE A 190 -18.38 -1.09 -0.07
N ILE A 191 -17.59 -2.05 0.39
CA ILE A 191 -16.22 -1.83 0.83
C ILE A 191 -15.30 -2.37 -0.27
N LEU A 192 -14.75 -1.47 -1.06
CA LEU A 192 -13.76 -1.81 -2.08
C LEU A 192 -12.48 -2.36 -1.44
N VAL A 193 -11.99 -3.49 -1.96
CA VAL A 193 -10.73 -4.09 -1.55
C VAL A 193 -9.60 -3.46 -2.37
N PRO A 194 -8.57 -2.87 -1.72
CA PRO A 194 -7.47 -2.25 -2.44
C PRO A 194 -6.70 -3.20 -3.36
N ASN A 195 -6.80 -3.03 -4.68
CA ASN A 195 -6.07 -3.83 -5.65
C ASN A 195 -5.86 -3.06 -6.97
N GLY A 196 -5.06 -2.01 -6.89
CA GLY A 196 -4.96 -0.98 -7.92
C GLY A 196 -6.05 0.08 -7.73
N ARG A 197 -5.69 1.34 -7.98
CA ARG A 197 -6.64 2.44 -7.93
C ARG A 197 -7.67 2.23 -9.03
N PRO A 198 -8.98 2.35 -8.76
CA PRO A 198 -9.95 2.25 -9.82
C PRO A 198 -9.87 3.44 -10.77
N GLU A 199 -9.86 3.14 -12.07
CA GLU A 199 -9.88 4.15 -13.13
C GLU A 199 -11.32 4.52 -13.52
N GLU A 200 -12.25 3.59 -13.30
CA GLU A 200 -13.66 3.70 -13.66
C GLU A 200 -14.53 4.06 -12.45
N GLU A 201 -15.63 4.77 -12.69
CA GLU A 201 -16.66 5.01 -11.67
C GLU A 201 -17.57 3.79 -11.51
N TYR A 202 -17.96 3.49 -10.27
CA TYR A 202 -18.89 2.40 -9.99
C TYR A 202 -20.28 2.96 -9.70
N CYS A 203 -21.27 2.40 -10.38
CA CYS A 203 -22.68 2.63 -10.10
C CYS A 203 -23.26 1.38 -9.47
N ILE A 204 -23.86 1.54 -8.29
CA ILE A 204 -24.51 0.45 -7.58
C ILE A 204 -26.00 0.73 -7.50
N GLU A 205 -26.77 -0.23 -7.98
CA GLU A 205 -28.23 -0.23 -7.95
C GLU A 205 -28.71 -1.31 -6.97
N LEU A 206 -29.47 -0.89 -5.97
CA LEU A 206 -30.13 -1.79 -5.02
C LEU A 206 -31.64 -1.79 -5.25
N SER A 207 -32.22 -2.99 -5.35
CA SER A 207 -33.65 -3.21 -5.44
C SER A 207 -34.10 -4.27 -4.44
N PHE A 208 -35.28 -4.06 -3.86
CA PHE A 208 -35.87 -4.96 -2.87
C PHE A 208 -37.09 -5.67 -3.46
N THR A 209 -37.24 -6.96 -3.18
CA THR A 209 -38.32 -7.80 -3.75
C THR A 209 -39.70 -7.52 -3.15
N ALA A 210 -39.79 -6.85 -2.00
CA ALA A 210 -41.04 -6.49 -1.35
C ALA A 210 -41.08 -4.97 -1.09
N GLY A 211 -41.79 -4.25 -1.97
CA GLY A 211 -41.90 -2.79 -1.93
C GLY A 211 -40.96 -2.12 -2.93
N SER A 212 -41.48 -1.17 -3.70
CA SER A 212 -40.71 -0.40 -4.67
C SER A 212 -39.84 0.64 -3.96
N SER A 213 -38.74 0.20 -3.34
CA SER A 213 -37.66 1.07 -2.90
C SER A 213 -36.45 0.87 -3.81
N PHE A 214 -35.95 1.99 -4.33
CA PHE A 214 -34.82 2.07 -5.25
C PHE A 214 -33.77 3.00 -4.64
N SER A 215 -32.51 2.62 -4.73
CA SER A 215 -31.41 3.51 -4.34
C SER A 215 -30.23 3.30 -5.29
N GLU A 216 -29.77 4.40 -5.88
CA GLU A 216 -28.61 4.46 -6.77
C GLU A 216 -27.48 5.20 -6.04
N PHE A 217 -26.30 4.57 -6.00
CA PHE A 217 -25.11 5.17 -5.42
C PHE A 217 -24.01 5.22 -6.48
N LYS A 218 -23.38 6.39 -6.64
CA LYS A 218 -22.22 6.59 -7.50
C LYS A 218 -21.02 6.98 -6.65
N PHE A 219 -19.90 6.31 -6.83
CA PHE A 219 -18.65 6.65 -6.17
C PHE A 219 -17.46 6.43 -7.10
N LYS A 220 -16.40 7.18 -6.81
CA LYS A 220 -15.11 7.18 -7.50
C LYS A 220 -14.06 6.54 -6.61
#